data_AF-A0A531MUC1-F1
#
_entry.id   AF-A0A531MUC1-F1
#
_cell.length_a   1.000
_cell.length_b   1.000
_cell.length_c   1.000
_cell.angle_alpha   90.00
_cell.angle_beta   90.00
_cell.angle_gamma   90.00
#
_symmetry.space_group_name_H-M   'P 1'
#
loop_
_entity.id
_entity.type
_entity.pdbx_description
1 polymer ?
#
loop_
_entity_poly.entity_id
_entity_poly.type
_entity_poly.pdbx_seq_one_letter_code
_entity_poly.pdbx_strand_id
1 'polypeptide(L)'
;MTIATPILFDCDPGHDDAIALVMAHRSPAIELVGVTTTCGNAEVEKTTANALRILEYIGAGDVPVARGCHRPLARPLVLGTADGPSGLEGSP
;
A
#
# COMPACT_ATOMS: atom_id res chain seq x y z
N MET A 1 -12.39 26.41 6.60
CA MET A 1 -12.26 24.95 6.75
C MET A 1 -12.16 24.38 5.36
N THR A 2 -11.00 23.83 4.99
CA THR A 2 -10.88 23.03 3.77
C THR A 2 -11.55 21.69 4.02
N ILE A 3 -12.42 21.26 3.11
CA ILE A 3 -12.97 19.90 3.13
C ILE A 3 -11.82 18.96 2.77
N ALA A 4 -11.59 17.93 3.59
CA ALA A 4 -10.59 16.90 3.29
C ALA A 4 -11.01 16.13 2.03
N THR A 5 -10.05 15.76 1.20
CA THR A 5 -10.32 15.01 -0.03
C THR A 5 -10.37 13.52 0.28
N PRO A 6 -11.51 12.84 0.07
CA PRO A 6 -11.57 11.40 0.26
C PRO A 6 -10.77 10.69 -0.83
N ILE A 7 -9.90 9.76 -0.42
CA ILE A 7 -9.08 8.97 -1.34
C ILE A 7 -9.17 7.47 -1.04
N LEU A 8 -9.25 6.69 -2.10
CA LEU A 8 -8.91 5.26 -2.08
C LEU A 8 -7.48 5.13 -2.59
N PHE A 9 -6.60 4.51 -1.82
CA PHE A 9 -5.18 4.38 -2.15
C PHE A 9 -4.93 2.99 -2.75
N ASP A 10 -4.66 2.91 -4.05
CA ASP A 10 -4.27 1.65 -4.73
C ASP A 10 -2.74 1.56 -4.84
N CYS A 11 -2.14 0.50 -4.31
CA CYS A 11 -0.67 0.35 -4.29
C CYS A 11 -0.17 -1.10 -4.24
N ASP A 12 1.13 -1.28 -4.41
CA ASP A 12 1.84 -2.54 -4.26
C ASP A 12 3.01 -2.40 -3.28
N PRO A 13 2.74 -2.20 -1.97
CA PRO A 13 3.65 -1.51 -1.06
C PRO A 13 5.13 -1.89 -1.15
N GLY A 14 5.89 -0.96 -1.72
CA GLY A 14 7.34 -0.74 -1.61
C GLY A 14 7.71 0.29 -0.54
N HIS A 15 8.99 0.69 -0.48
CA HIS A 15 9.45 1.69 0.48
C HIS A 15 8.82 3.07 0.23
N ASP A 16 8.66 3.45 -1.04
CA ASP A 16 8.05 4.71 -1.45
C ASP A 16 6.54 4.75 -1.17
N ASP A 17 5.82 3.65 -1.43
CA ASP A 17 4.42 3.50 -1.04
C ASP A 17 4.22 3.62 0.47
N ALA A 18 5.12 3.04 1.27
CA ALA A 18 5.05 3.15 2.73
C ALA A 18 5.15 4.61 3.17
N ILE A 19 6.07 5.39 2.57
CA ILE A 19 6.20 6.83 2.84
C ILE A 19 4.94 7.58 2.36
N ALA A 20 4.41 7.23 1.18
CA ALA A 20 3.19 7.83 0.65
C ALA A 20 1.96 7.57 1.53
N LEU A 21 1.82 6.37 2.08
CA LEU A 21 0.74 6.01 3.01
C LEU A 21 0.85 6.79 4.32
N VAL A 22 2.07 6.95 4.86
CA VAL A 22 2.33 7.80 6.03
C VAL A 22 1.92 9.25 5.74
N MET A 23 2.33 9.80 4.59
CA MET A 23 1.99 11.17 4.19
C MET A 23 0.48 11.35 4.01
N ALA A 24 -0.19 10.40 3.37
CA ALA A 24 -1.64 10.42 3.16
C ALA A 24 -2.40 10.40 4.49
N HIS A 25 -2.04 9.51 5.41
CA HIS A 25 -2.68 9.41 6.72
C HIS A 25 -2.44 10.64 7.62
N ARG A 26 -1.26 11.27 7.52
CA ARG A 26 -0.91 12.44 8.35
C ARG A 26 -1.37 13.78 7.78
N SER A 27 -1.82 13.82 6.52
CA SER A 27 -2.24 15.06 5.88
C SER A 27 -3.67 15.44 6.29
N PRO A 28 -3.91 16.63 6.87
CA PRO A 28 -5.26 17.09 7.20
C PRO A 28 -6.09 17.42 5.94
N ALA A 29 -5.47 17.46 4.76
CA ALA A 29 -6.15 17.67 3.49
C ALA A 29 -6.70 16.37 2.88
N ILE A 30 -6.39 15.22 3.47
CA ILE A 30 -6.73 13.89 2.93
C ILE A 30 -7.58 13.13 3.96
N GLU A 31 -8.63 12.49 3.47
CA GLU A 31 -9.38 11.48 4.20
C GLU A 31 -9.09 10.13 3.53
N LEU A 32 -8.26 9.30 4.16
CA LEU A 32 -7.93 7.97 3.65
C LEU A 32 -9.10 7.02 3.94
N VAL A 33 -9.97 6.79 2.94
CA VAL A 33 -11.20 5.98 3.12
C VAL A 33 -10.98 4.49 2.93
N GLY A 34 -9.83 4.09 2.37
CA GLY A 34 -9.47 2.68 2.18
C GLY A 34 -8.18 2.51 1.38
N VAL A 35 -7.63 1.30 1.44
CA VAL A 35 -6.45 0.89 0.67
C VAL A 35 -6.79 -0.35 -0.17
N THR A 36 -6.40 -0.36 -1.44
CA THR A 36 -6.41 -1.55 -2.29
C THR A 36 -4.98 -1.96 -2.61
N THR A 37 -4.74 -3.26 -2.74
CA THR A 37 -3.40 -3.77 -3.04
C THR A 37 -3.33 -4.59 -4.31
N THR A 38 -2.22 -4.51 -5.04
CA THR A 38 -1.97 -5.28 -6.27
C THR A 38 -0.58 -5.93 -6.24
N CYS A 39 -0.33 -6.86 -7.16
CA CYS A 39 1.01 -7.39 -7.41
C CYS A 39 1.88 -6.38 -8.17
N GLY A 40 3.18 -6.36 -7.88
CA GLY A 40 4.17 -5.51 -8.57
C GLY A 40 5.54 -5.62 -7.90
N ASN A 41 5.82 -4.82 -6.88
CA ASN A 41 7.04 -4.94 -6.07
C ASN A 41 7.20 -6.34 -5.46
N ALA A 42 6.10 -6.97 -5.06
CA ALA A 42 6.03 -8.35 -4.63
C ALA A 42 4.73 -9.03 -5.09
N GLU A 43 4.56 -10.32 -4.78
CA GLU A 43 3.28 -11.02 -4.95
C GLU A 43 2.20 -10.34 -4.11
N VAL A 44 0.94 -10.38 -4.58
CA VAL A 44 -0.16 -9.63 -3.96
C VAL A 44 -0.35 -10.00 -2.49
N GLU A 45 -0.09 -11.25 -2.09
CA GLU A 45 -0.14 -11.69 -0.70
C GLU A 45 0.83 -10.91 0.20
N LYS A 46 2.04 -10.62 -0.30
CA LYS A 46 3.05 -9.86 0.42
C LYS A 46 2.72 -8.38 0.43
N THR A 47 2.29 -7.83 -0.71
CA THR A 47 1.94 -6.40 -0.79
C THR A 47 0.72 -6.07 0.07
N THR A 48 -0.28 -6.96 0.16
CA THR A 48 -1.39 -6.86 1.13
C THR A 48 -0.90 -6.93 2.57
N ALA A 49 0.00 -7.88 2.89
CA ALA A 49 0.56 -7.98 4.24
C ALA A 49 1.36 -6.73 4.64
N ASN A 50 2.13 -6.17 3.70
CA ASN A 50 2.88 -4.94 3.90
C ASN A 50 1.94 -3.76 4.15
N ALA A 51 0.88 -3.59 3.36
CA ALA A 51 -0.14 -2.55 3.60
C ALA A 51 -0.74 -2.63 5.00
N LEU A 52 -1.13 -3.83 5.44
CA LEU A 52 -1.68 -4.06 6.78
C LEU A 52 -0.66 -3.70 7.88
N ARG A 53 0.60 -4.13 7.74
CA ARG A 53 1.67 -3.81 8.71
C ARG A 53 1.94 -2.30 8.78
N ILE A 54 1.98 -1.62 7.64
CA ILE A 54 2.18 -0.17 7.57
C ILE A 54 1.02 0.56 8.25
N LEU A 55 -0.22 0.20 7.93
CA LEU A 55 -1.42 0.80 8.53
C LEU A 55 -1.45 0.61 10.05
N GLU A 56 -1.17 -0.61 10.53
CA GLU A 56 -1.05 -0.88 11.96
C GLU A 56 0.02 0.00 12.60
N TYR A 57 1.22 0.05 12.00
CA TYR A 57 2.35 0.82 12.51
C TYR A 57 2.07 2.33 12.62
N ILE A 58 1.35 2.91 11.66
CA ILE A 58 1.05 4.35 11.66
C ILE A 58 -0.19 4.73 12.49
N GLY A 59 -0.87 3.75 13.09
CA GLY A 59 -2.09 3.95 13.89
C GLY A 59 -3.37 4.07 13.05
N ALA A 60 -3.38 3.48 11.85
CA ALA A 60 -4.47 3.50 10.88
C ALA A 60 -5.09 2.11 10.63
N GLY A 61 -5.02 1.21 11.61
CA GLY A 61 -5.51 -0.19 11.48
C GLY A 61 -7.00 -0.34 11.19
N ASP A 62 -7.81 0.69 11.45
CA ASP A 62 -9.24 0.71 11.13
C ASP A 62 -9.55 1.03 9.66
N VAL A 63 -8.55 1.47 8.88
CA VAL A 63 -8.71 1.73 7.45
C VAL A 63 -8.88 0.40 6.71
N PRO A 64 -9.98 0.19 5.95
CA PRO A 64 -10.23 -1.08 5.29
C PRO A 64 -9.20 -1.33 4.18
N VAL A 65 -8.69 -2.56 4.14
CA VAL A 65 -7.78 -3.03 3.08
C VAL A 65 -8.47 -4.11 2.25
N ALA A 66 -8.51 -3.93 0.92
CA ALA A 66 -8.99 -4.94 -0.01
C ALA A 66 -7.86 -5.45 -0.91
N ARG A 67 -7.66 -6.78 -0.92
CA ARG A 67 -6.71 -7.44 -1.80
C ARG A 67 -7.22 -7.47 -3.24
N GLY A 68 -6.40 -6.99 -4.17
CA GLY A 68 -6.72 -6.93 -5.60
C GLY A 68 -6.10 -8.06 -6.43
N CYS A 69 -5.60 -7.72 -7.61
CA CYS A 69 -5.19 -8.68 -8.62
C CYS A 69 -3.84 -9.34 -8.30
N HIS A 70 -3.76 -10.67 -8.45
CA HIS A 70 -2.52 -11.45 -8.26
C HIS A 70 -1.61 -11.49 -9.49
N ARG A 71 -2.06 -10.96 -10.64
CA ARG A 71 -1.30 -10.96 -11.89
C ARG A 71 -1.74 -9.83 -12.83
N PRO A 72 -0.89 -9.40 -13.77
CA PRO A 72 -1.28 -8.52 -14.85
C PRO A 72 -2.34 -9.17 -15.76
N LEU A 73 -3.08 -8.32 -16.49
CA LEU A 73 -4.13 -8.78 -17.40
C LEU A 73 -3.59 -9.60 -18.59
N ALA A 74 -2.50 -9.13 -19.21
CA ALA A 74 -2.04 -9.62 -20.52
C ALA A 74 -0.57 -10.02 -20.60
N ARG A 75 0.21 -9.87 -19.53
CA ARG A 75 1.65 -10.19 -19.50
C ARG A 75 2.00 -11.02 -18.26
N PRO A 76 3.10 -11.78 -18.28
CA PRO A 76 3.63 -12.40 -17.09
C PRO A 76 3.91 -11.36 -15.99
N LEU A 77 3.69 -11.74 -14.74
CA LEU A 77 4.15 -10.96 -13.60
C LEU A 77 5.68 -10.95 -13.59
N VAL A 78 6.25 -9.76 -13.45
CA VAL A 78 7.68 -9.55 -13.23
C VAL A 78 7.77 -8.70 -11.97
N LEU A 79 8.45 -9.22 -10.94
CA LEU A 79 8.54 -8.56 -9.65
C LEU A 79 9.59 -7.44 -9.67
N GLY A 80 9.34 -6.38 -8.90
CA GLY A 80 10.33 -5.36 -8.59
C GLY A 80 11.52 -5.96 -7.82
N THR A 81 12.70 -5.36 -8.00
CA THR A 81 13.93 -5.79 -7.28
C THR A 81 14.47 -4.74 -6.33
N ALA A 82 13.93 -3.52 -6.36
CA ALA A 82 14.43 -2.40 -5.56
C ALA A 82 14.14 -2.57 -4.07
N ASP A 83 13.00 -3.16 -3.73
CA ASP A 83 12.50 -3.28 -2.36
C ASP A 83 12.76 -4.65 -1.71
N GLY A 84 13.55 -5.49 -2.38
CA GLY A 84 13.90 -6.83 -1.93
C GLY A 84 12.76 -7.87 -2.04
N PRO A 85 13.00 -9.14 -1.66
CA PRO A 85 12.07 -10.25 -1.92
C PRO A 85 10.72 -10.18 -1.20
N SER A 86 10.63 -9.42 -0.10
CA SER A 86 9.39 -9.18 0.62
C SER A 86 8.55 -8.04 0.01
N GLY A 87 9.14 -7.24 -0.88
CA GLY A 87 8.59 -5.96 -1.33
C GLY A 87 8.78 -4.82 -0.32
N LEU A 88 9.35 -5.07 0.87
CA LEU A 88 9.65 -4.05 1.87
C LEU A 88 10.78 -4.53 2.80
N GLU A 89 11.95 -4.80 2.24
CA GLU A 89 13.07 -5.40 2.97
C GLU A 89 13.64 -4.46 4.04
N GLY A 90 14.06 -5.01 5.18
CA GLY A 90 14.59 -4.22 6.30
C GLY A 90 13.54 -3.47 7.14
N SER A 91 12.25 -3.61 6.81
CA SER A 91 11.17 -3.23 7.75
C SER A 91 11.07 -4.23 8.91
N PRO A 92 10.80 -3.79 10.15
CA PRO A 92 10.67 -4.66 11.32
C PRO A 92 9.49 -5.65 11.26
#